data_AF-A0A933Q382-F1
#
_entry.id   AF-A0A933Q382-F1
#
_cell.length_a   1.000
_cell.length_b   1.000
_cell.length_c   1.000
_cell.angle_alpha   90.00
_cell.angle_beta   90.00
_cell.angle_gamma   90.00
#
_symmetry.space_group_name_H-M   'P 1'
#
loop_
_entity.id
_entity.type
_entity.pdbx_description
1 polymer ?
#
loop_
_entity_poly.entity_id
_entity_poly.type
_entity_poly.pdbx_seq_one_letter_code
_entity_poly.pdbx_strand_id
1 'polypeptide(L)'
;MLKTLLIEEIRLLAFRPVSSAINTHWRAFLAFGLLFTWLAGVGRYWDNPKAQLWQYFGLGSIAYVFVLAIIVWGLLAPLRPKNWSYRNVLLFITLTSPPAVLYAIPVEKFMAADAARTANAWFLIVVATWRVALFFVFLRRVAALTAGTVVIATLLPLVIIIIALYALNLEHVVFSLMSGVREEDRSPNDAAYGVVFLLSMLSFAAAPFLAIGYVVAIIQAWSKTQPGSRQEDAGR
;
A
#
# COMPACT_ATOMS: atom_id res chain seq x y z
N MET A 1 -18.75 20.79 -0.05
CA MET A 1 -17.42 20.15 -0.18
C MET A 1 -17.24 18.95 0.76
N LEU A 2 -17.39 19.10 2.09
CA LEU A 2 -17.15 18.00 3.04
C LEU A 2 -18.02 16.75 2.79
N LYS A 3 -19.32 16.95 2.51
CA LYS A 3 -20.25 15.86 2.15
C LYS A 3 -19.77 15.08 0.91
N THR A 4 -19.24 15.78 -0.09
CA THR A 4 -18.70 15.18 -1.32
C THR A 4 -17.43 14.38 -1.03
N LEU A 5 -16.53 14.90 -0.19
CA LEU A 5 -15.31 14.20 0.25
C LEU A 5 -15.67 12.86 0.90
N LEU A 6 -16.58 12.88 1.88
CA LEU A 6 -16.98 11.66 2.61
C LEU A 6 -17.69 10.64 1.72
N ILE A 7 -18.57 11.08 0.82
CA ILE A 7 -19.28 10.17 -0.10
C ILE A 7 -18.31 9.50 -1.06
N GLU A 8 -17.40 10.27 -1.67
CA GLU A 8 -16.42 9.71 -2.62
C GLU A 8 -15.39 8.83 -1.91
N GLU A 9 -15.02 9.16 -0.66
CA GLU A 9 -14.18 8.31 0.19
C GLU A 9 -14.87 6.98 0.49
N ILE A 10 -16.12 7.00 0.95
CA ILE A 10 -16.88 5.76 1.21
C ILE A 10 -17.06 4.95 -0.08
N ARG A 11 -17.28 5.61 -1.23
CA ARG A 11 -17.34 4.92 -2.52
C ARG A 11 -16.02 4.25 -2.85
N LEU A 12 -14.89 4.95 -2.70
CA LEU A 12 -13.57 4.40 -2.92
C LEU A 12 -13.34 3.19 -2.03
N LEU A 13 -13.53 3.34 -0.72
CA LEU A 13 -13.35 2.28 0.27
C LEU A 13 -14.27 1.09 -0.02
N ALA A 14 -15.52 1.31 -0.44
CA ALA A 14 -16.47 0.26 -0.82
C ALA A 14 -16.27 -0.28 -2.25
N PHE A 15 -15.10 -0.07 -2.86
CA PHE A 15 -14.76 -0.52 -4.21
C PHE A 15 -15.72 -0.05 -5.31
N ARG A 16 -16.43 1.06 -5.11
CA ARG A 16 -17.35 1.66 -6.09
C ARG A 16 -16.60 2.61 -7.04
N PRO A 17 -17.08 2.79 -8.27
CA PRO A 17 -16.51 3.77 -9.18
C PRO A 17 -16.64 5.17 -8.59
N VAL A 18 -15.52 5.89 -8.62
CA VAL A 18 -15.39 7.24 -8.06
C VAL A 18 -15.72 8.26 -9.13
N SER A 19 -16.41 9.34 -8.75
CA SER A 19 -16.75 10.45 -9.63
C SER A 19 -15.52 11.23 -10.12
N SER A 20 -15.68 11.96 -11.23
CA SER A 20 -14.69 12.93 -11.73
C SER A 20 -14.38 14.05 -10.73
N ALA A 21 -15.22 14.21 -9.70
CA ALA A 21 -15.04 15.15 -8.60
C ALA A 21 -13.67 15.05 -7.90
N ILE A 22 -13.06 13.85 -7.82
CA ILE A 22 -11.71 13.67 -7.26
C ILE A 22 -10.65 14.40 -8.10
N ASN A 23 -10.78 14.35 -9.43
CA ASN A 23 -9.83 15.03 -10.31
C ASN A 23 -10.02 16.54 -10.31
N THR A 24 -11.26 17.02 -10.24
CA THR A 24 -11.56 18.46 -10.17
C THR A 24 -11.08 19.08 -8.87
N HIS A 25 -11.29 18.41 -7.72
CA HIS A 25 -11.02 18.96 -6.39
C HIS A 25 -9.85 18.27 -5.68
N TRP A 26 -8.87 17.82 -6.45
CA TRP A 26 -7.78 16.97 -5.96
C TRP A 26 -7.01 17.53 -4.75
N ARG A 27 -6.84 18.85 -4.65
CA ARG A 27 -6.15 19.47 -3.50
C ARG A 27 -6.88 19.20 -2.19
N ALA A 28 -8.22 19.23 -2.21
CA ALA A 28 -9.05 18.95 -1.04
C ALA A 28 -8.98 17.47 -0.65
N PHE A 29 -9.02 16.56 -1.63
CA PHE A 29 -8.86 15.12 -1.40
C PHE A 29 -7.46 14.78 -0.87
N LEU A 30 -6.42 15.41 -1.42
CA LEU A 30 -5.04 15.23 -0.94
C LEU A 30 -4.88 15.73 0.49
N ALA A 31 -5.37 16.94 0.79
CA ALA A 31 -5.33 17.49 2.16
C ALA A 31 -6.09 16.59 3.14
N PHE A 32 -7.24 16.06 2.73
CA PHE A 32 -8.01 15.10 3.52
C PHE A 32 -7.22 13.81 3.79
N GLY A 33 -6.66 13.17 2.76
CA GLY A 33 -5.87 11.95 2.92
C GLY A 33 -4.59 12.18 3.74
N LEU A 34 -3.92 13.32 3.56
CA LEU A 34 -2.75 13.72 4.37
C LEU A 34 -3.12 13.98 5.84
N LEU A 35 -4.28 14.57 6.11
CA LEU A 35 -4.78 14.74 7.48
C LEU A 35 -4.93 13.38 8.18
N PHE A 36 -5.56 12.40 7.52
CA PHE A 36 -5.69 11.04 8.08
C PHE A 36 -4.34 10.32 8.19
N THR A 37 -3.44 10.51 7.23
CA THR A 37 -2.07 9.99 7.29
C THR A 37 -1.34 10.53 8.52
N TRP A 38 -1.45 11.84 8.75
CA TRP A 38 -0.87 12.52 9.88
C TRP A 38 -1.47 12.05 11.21
N LEU A 39 -2.80 11.98 11.31
CA LEU A 39 -3.50 11.46 12.49
C LEU A 39 -3.09 10.03 12.83
N ALA A 40 -3.02 9.14 11.83
CA ALA A 40 -2.53 7.77 12.02
C ALA A 40 -1.06 7.73 12.47
N GLY A 41 -0.23 8.66 11.97
CA GLY A 41 1.16 8.82 12.40
C GLY A 41 1.28 9.25 13.85
N VAL A 42 0.56 10.30 14.26
CA VAL A 42 0.53 10.77 15.65
C VAL A 42 0.00 9.66 16.57
N GLY A 43 -1.10 9.01 16.20
CA GLY A 43 -1.71 7.94 16.98
C GLY A 43 -0.77 6.76 17.26
N ARG A 44 0.12 6.43 16.32
CA ARG A 44 1.09 5.33 16.49
C ARG A 44 2.13 5.59 17.57
N TYR A 45 2.54 6.83 17.76
CA TYR A 45 3.63 7.20 18.68
C TYR A 45 3.16 7.90 19.95
N TRP A 46 1.86 8.20 20.06
CA TRP A 46 1.30 8.94 21.20
C TRP A 46 1.58 8.27 22.56
N ASP A 47 1.54 6.94 22.63
CA ASP A 47 1.76 6.17 23.88
C ASP A 47 3.19 5.60 24.00
N ASN A 48 4.12 5.99 23.11
CA ASN A 48 5.48 5.43 23.11
C ASN A 48 6.48 6.40 23.79
N PRO A 49 7.03 6.09 24.98
CA PRO A 49 7.92 6.98 25.72
C PRO A 49 9.33 7.15 25.11
N LYS A 50 9.70 6.34 24.10
CA LYS A 50 11.01 6.40 23.43
C LYS A 50 10.98 7.12 22.08
N ALA A 51 9.85 7.68 21.67
CA ALA A 51 9.71 8.29 20.35
C ALA A 51 10.47 9.62 20.25
N GLN A 52 11.07 9.88 19.09
CA GLN A 52 11.74 11.16 18.81
C GLN A 52 10.70 12.25 18.50
N LEU A 53 11.03 13.52 18.74
CA LEU A 53 10.09 14.66 18.58
C LEU A 53 9.36 14.66 17.21
N TRP A 54 10.05 14.39 16.11
CA TRP A 54 9.45 14.33 14.77
C TRP A 54 8.48 13.15 14.57
N GLN A 55 8.64 12.07 15.33
CA GLN A 55 7.71 10.92 15.34
C GLN A 55 6.42 11.28 16.09
N TYR A 56 6.50 11.98 17.21
CA TYR A 56 5.33 12.52 17.90
C TYR A 56 4.55 13.52 17.04
N PHE A 57 5.25 14.34 16.25
CA PHE A 57 4.60 15.24 15.28
C PHE A 57 4.00 14.50 14.08
N GLY A 58 4.15 13.17 13.95
CA GLY A 58 3.57 12.37 12.85
C GLY A 58 4.18 12.64 11.47
N LEU A 59 5.30 13.39 11.41
CA LEU A 59 5.94 13.79 10.15
C LEU A 59 6.49 12.60 9.37
N GLY A 60 6.89 11.54 10.08
CA GLY A 60 7.35 10.28 9.47
C GLY A 60 6.31 9.64 8.55
N SER A 61 5.03 9.64 8.94
CA SER A 61 3.95 9.05 8.13
C SER A 61 3.67 9.88 6.88
N ILE A 62 3.77 11.20 6.97
CA ILE A 62 3.64 12.09 5.81
C ILE A 62 4.76 11.81 4.82
N ALA A 63 6.02 11.85 5.27
CA ALA A 63 7.18 11.55 4.43
C ALA A 63 7.09 10.15 3.81
N TYR A 64 6.66 9.16 4.58
CA TYR A 64 6.46 7.79 4.14
C TYR A 64 5.51 7.69 2.95
N VAL A 65 4.36 8.38 2.97
CA VAL A 65 3.39 8.32 1.86
C VAL A 65 3.96 8.91 0.57
N PHE A 66 4.74 10.00 0.65
CA PHE A 66 5.42 10.55 -0.53
C PHE A 66 6.46 9.58 -1.09
N VAL A 67 7.31 9.00 -0.23
CA VAL A 67 8.32 8.02 -0.66
C VAL A 67 7.66 6.77 -1.25
N LEU A 68 6.62 6.25 -0.60
CA LEU A 68 5.87 5.10 -1.10
C LEU A 68 5.23 5.40 -2.46
N ALA A 69 4.65 6.59 -2.64
CA ALA A 69 4.10 7.00 -3.91
C ALA A 69 5.14 7.07 -5.03
N ILE A 70 6.36 7.54 -4.72
CA ILE A 70 7.47 7.57 -5.68
C ILE A 70 7.88 6.14 -6.07
N ILE A 71 8.04 5.26 -5.08
CA ILE A 71 8.43 3.86 -5.31
C ILE A 71 7.39 3.16 -6.18
N VAL A 72 6.11 3.24 -5.82
CA VAL A 72 5.02 2.61 -6.59
C VAL A 72 4.91 3.21 -7.99
N TRP A 73 5.00 4.54 -8.10
CA TRP A 73 4.95 5.22 -9.39
C TRP A 73 6.09 4.77 -10.31
N GLY A 74 7.32 4.77 -9.81
CA GLY A 74 8.52 4.39 -10.57
C GLY A 74 8.55 2.89 -10.90
N LEU A 75 8.16 2.03 -9.96
CA LEU A 75 8.12 0.58 -10.16
C LEU A 75 7.10 0.18 -11.22
N LEU A 76 5.96 0.87 -11.35
CA LEU A 76 4.93 0.50 -12.32
C LEU A 76 4.95 1.34 -13.60
N ALA A 77 5.73 2.43 -13.66
CA ALA A 77 5.86 3.26 -14.85
C ALA A 77 6.29 2.47 -16.12
N PRO A 78 7.20 1.48 -16.06
CA PRO A 78 7.59 0.70 -17.24
C PRO A 78 6.46 -0.08 -17.88
N LEU A 79 5.38 -0.39 -17.14
CA LEU A 79 4.19 -1.07 -17.64
C LEU A 79 3.26 -0.16 -18.47
N ARG A 80 3.61 1.13 -18.61
CA ARG A 80 2.86 2.16 -19.37
C ARG A 80 1.36 2.19 -19.10
N PRO A 81 0.92 2.41 -17.85
CA PRO A 81 -0.51 2.50 -17.57
C PRO A 81 -1.11 3.80 -18.14
N LYS A 82 -2.37 3.75 -18.61
CA LYS A 82 -2.96 4.86 -19.40
C LYS A 82 -3.04 6.20 -18.67
N ASN A 83 -3.50 6.20 -17.42
CA ASN A 83 -3.67 7.42 -16.61
C ASN A 83 -2.66 7.50 -15.47
N TRP A 84 -1.42 7.08 -15.74
CA TRP A 84 -0.37 7.00 -14.72
C TRP A 84 0.31 8.35 -14.51
N SER A 85 -0.07 9.04 -13.44
CA SER A 85 0.60 10.24 -12.97
C SER A 85 0.96 10.08 -11.50
N TYR A 86 2.08 10.69 -11.08
CA TYR A 86 2.47 10.71 -9.67
C TYR A 86 1.34 11.24 -8.78
N ARG A 87 0.62 12.27 -9.25
CA ARG A 87 -0.55 12.82 -8.58
C ARG A 87 -1.64 11.77 -8.33
N ASN A 88 -1.99 10.94 -9.32
CA ASN A 88 -3.04 9.92 -9.16
C ASN A 88 -2.60 8.83 -8.17
N VAL A 89 -1.32 8.44 -8.20
CA VAL A 89 -0.75 7.46 -7.26
C VAL A 89 -0.75 8.01 -5.84
N LEU A 90 -0.28 9.25 -5.66
CA LEU A 90 -0.25 9.92 -4.36
C LEU A 90 -1.66 10.13 -3.78
N LEU A 91 -2.61 10.58 -4.59
CA LEU A 91 -4.01 10.69 -4.20
C LEU A 91 -4.58 9.34 -3.77
N PHE A 92 -4.33 8.28 -4.55
CA PHE A 92 -4.79 6.95 -4.19
C PHE A 92 -4.23 6.50 -2.84
N ILE A 93 -2.90 6.56 -2.66
CA ILE A 93 -2.25 6.13 -1.41
C ILE A 93 -2.77 6.94 -0.23
N THR A 94 -2.82 8.27 -0.34
CA THR A 94 -3.33 9.13 0.75
C THR A 94 -4.79 8.88 1.08
N LEU A 95 -5.65 8.59 0.11
CA LEU A 95 -7.06 8.26 0.35
C LEU A 95 -7.26 6.84 0.91
N THR A 96 -6.24 5.97 0.88
CA THR A 96 -6.30 4.68 1.62
C THR A 96 -5.89 4.79 3.10
N SER A 97 -5.59 6.00 3.57
CA SER A 97 -5.12 6.27 4.94
C SER A 97 -6.21 6.30 6.01
N PRO A 98 -7.50 6.64 5.76
CA PRO A 98 -8.49 6.67 6.84
C PRO A 98 -8.66 5.34 7.59
N PRO A 99 -8.66 4.16 6.95
CA PRO A 99 -8.61 2.89 7.66
C PRO A 99 -7.38 2.70 8.56
N ALA A 100 -6.28 3.43 8.32
CA ALA A 100 -5.07 3.38 9.17
C ALA A 100 -5.33 3.87 10.59
N VAL A 101 -6.29 4.78 10.77
CA VAL A 101 -6.62 5.33 12.09
C VAL A 101 -7.14 4.26 13.04
N LEU A 102 -7.72 3.17 12.52
CA LEU A 102 -8.14 2.03 13.34
C LEU A 102 -6.98 1.40 14.11
N TYR A 103 -5.75 1.50 13.60
CA TYR A 103 -4.55 1.02 14.29
C TYR A 103 -4.11 1.91 15.46
N ALA A 104 -4.62 3.13 15.55
CA ALA A 104 -4.32 4.02 16.67
C ALA A 104 -5.24 3.78 17.87
N ILE A 105 -6.22 2.86 17.77
CA ILE A 105 -7.15 2.55 18.85
C ILE A 105 -6.44 1.61 19.83
N PRO A 106 -6.21 2.02 21.11
CA PRO A 106 -5.46 1.21 22.07
C PRO A 106 -6.36 0.11 22.66
N VAL A 107 -6.56 -0.97 21.91
CA VAL A 107 -7.39 -2.12 22.32
C VAL A 107 -6.85 -2.81 23.57
N GLU A 108 -5.56 -2.63 23.85
CA GLU A 108 -4.86 -3.13 25.04
C GLU A 108 -5.41 -2.53 26.34
N LYS A 109 -6.05 -1.35 26.28
CA LYS A 109 -6.68 -0.70 27.44
C LYS A 109 -8.05 -1.28 27.78
N PHE A 110 -8.66 -2.04 26.88
CA PHE A 110 -10.04 -2.52 27.00
C PHE A 110 -10.16 -4.05 27.12
N MET A 111 -9.09 -4.80 26.87
CA MET A 111 -9.12 -6.26 26.80
C MET A 111 -7.91 -6.88 27.49
N ALA A 112 -8.02 -8.16 27.89
CA ALA A 112 -6.88 -8.93 28.38
C ALA A 112 -5.78 -9.06 27.29
N ALA A 113 -4.52 -9.19 27.69
CA ALA A 113 -3.36 -9.15 26.79
C ALA A 113 -3.46 -10.13 25.59
N ASP A 114 -3.93 -11.35 25.80
CA ASP A 114 -4.11 -12.35 24.73
C ASP A 114 -5.21 -11.98 23.73
N ALA A 115 -6.32 -11.44 24.24
CA ALA A 115 -7.43 -10.96 23.40
C ALA A 115 -7.04 -9.70 22.62
N ALA A 116 -6.29 -8.78 23.23
CA ALA A 116 -5.77 -7.58 22.58
C ALA A 116 -4.80 -7.92 21.42
N ARG A 117 -3.87 -8.87 21.65
CA ARG A 117 -2.95 -9.35 20.60
C ARG A 117 -3.70 -9.94 19.41
N THR A 118 -4.70 -10.77 19.67
CA THR A 118 -5.51 -11.39 18.62
C THR A 118 -6.34 -10.36 17.85
N ALA A 119 -6.94 -9.39 18.54
CA ALA A 119 -7.68 -8.29 17.91
C ALA A 119 -6.78 -7.42 17.01
N ASN A 120 -5.60 -7.02 17.51
CA ASN A 120 -4.61 -6.26 16.72
C ASN A 120 -4.17 -7.01 15.46
N ALA A 121 -3.89 -8.30 15.58
CA ALA A 121 -3.54 -9.14 14.43
C ALA A 121 -4.67 -9.18 13.38
N TRP A 122 -5.92 -9.35 13.81
CA TRP A 122 -7.08 -9.30 12.91
C TRP A 122 -7.27 -7.94 12.25
N PHE A 123 -7.13 -6.84 12.98
CA PHE A 123 -7.21 -5.49 12.40
C PHE A 123 -6.15 -5.30 11.32
N LEU A 124 -4.90 -5.72 11.57
CA LEU A 124 -3.81 -5.66 10.60
C LEU A 124 -4.13 -6.47 9.35
N ILE A 125 -4.57 -7.72 9.50
CA ILE A 125 -4.92 -8.59 8.37
C ILE A 125 -6.04 -7.96 7.54
N VAL A 126 -7.16 -7.58 8.17
CA VAL A 126 -8.32 -7.05 7.46
C VAL A 126 -7.98 -5.77 6.70
N VAL A 127 -7.31 -4.81 7.36
CA VAL A 127 -6.99 -3.52 6.74
C VAL A 127 -5.88 -3.66 5.70
N ALA A 128 -4.88 -4.52 5.91
CA ALA A 128 -3.85 -4.79 4.90
C ALA A 128 -4.46 -5.44 3.65
N THR A 129 -5.27 -6.49 3.80
CA THR A 129 -5.99 -7.14 2.69
C THR A 129 -6.90 -6.14 1.97
N TRP A 130 -7.61 -5.29 2.71
CA TRP A 130 -8.46 -4.25 2.13
C TRP A 130 -7.67 -3.28 1.25
N ARG A 131 -6.50 -2.80 1.71
CA ARG A 131 -5.63 -1.91 0.92
C ARG A 131 -5.08 -2.57 -0.33
N VAL A 132 -4.66 -3.83 -0.25
CA VAL A 132 -4.19 -4.58 -1.41
C VAL A 132 -5.31 -4.76 -2.45
N ALA A 133 -6.53 -5.05 -1.99
CA ALA A 133 -7.70 -5.12 -2.87
C ALA A 133 -8.00 -3.76 -3.52
N LEU A 134 -7.89 -2.65 -2.76
CA LEU A 134 -8.10 -1.30 -3.31
C LEU A 134 -7.05 -0.97 -4.37
N PHE A 135 -5.81 -1.38 -4.15
CA PHE A 135 -4.72 -1.19 -5.09
C PHE A 135 -4.95 -1.98 -6.38
N PHE A 136 -5.40 -3.23 -6.27
CA PHE A 136 -5.81 -4.05 -7.41
C PHE A 136 -6.91 -3.36 -8.22
N VAL A 137 -7.95 -2.84 -7.56
CA VAL A 137 -9.06 -2.14 -8.22
C VAL A 137 -8.60 -0.83 -8.86
N PHE A 138 -7.70 -0.09 -8.21
CA PHE A 138 -7.09 1.12 -8.75
C PHE A 138 -6.31 0.83 -10.03
N LEU A 139 -5.47 -0.21 -10.04
CA LEU A 139 -4.71 -0.62 -11.22
C LEU A 139 -5.63 -1.07 -12.37
N ARG A 140 -6.73 -1.78 -12.06
CA ARG A 140 -7.70 -2.21 -13.08
C ARG A 140 -8.49 -1.04 -13.66
N ARG A 141 -8.96 -0.11 -12.82
CA ARG A 141 -9.87 0.96 -13.24
C ARG A 141 -9.17 2.22 -13.75
N VAL A 142 -8.14 2.67 -13.03
CA VAL A 142 -7.43 3.93 -13.34
C VAL A 142 -6.26 3.66 -14.28
N ALA A 143 -5.45 2.65 -13.96
CA ALA A 143 -4.25 2.29 -14.73
C ALA A 143 -4.59 1.50 -16.01
N ALA A 144 -5.81 0.94 -16.09
CA ALA A 144 -6.37 0.21 -17.23
C ALA A 144 -5.49 -0.95 -17.73
N LEU A 145 -4.82 -1.62 -16.79
CA LEU A 145 -3.96 -2.78 -17.06
C LEU A 145 -4.81 -4.04 -17.29
N THR A 146 -4.25 -5.01 -18.03
CA THR A 146 -4.88 -6.34 -18.21
C THR A 146 -4.85 -7.11 -16.90
N ALA A 147 -5.81 -8.03 -16.70
CA ALA A 147 -5.96 -8.74 -15.41
C ALA A 147 -4.66 -9.44 -14.95
N GLY A 148 -3.93 -10.09 -15.87
CA GLY A 148 -2.64 -10.72 -15.55
C GLY A 148 -1.56 -9.71 -15.13
N THR A 149 -1.46 -8.58 -15.85
CA THR A 149 -0.52 -7.51 -15.48
C THR A 149 -0.89 -6.85 -14.15
N VAL A 150 -2.17 -6.74 -13.81
CA VAL A 150 -2.61 -6.22 -12.50
C VAL A 150 -2.15 -7.13 -11.37
N VAL A 151 -2.26 -8.45 -11.52
CA VAL A 151 -1.77 -9.40 -10.49
C VAL A 151 -0.28 -9.22 -10.25
N ILE A 152 0.51 -9.16 -11.34
CA ILE A 152 1.95 -8.95 -11.24
C ILE A 152 2.27 -7.59 -10.60
N ALA A 153 1.63 -6.51 -11.06
CA ALA A 153 1.82 -5.15 -10.55
C ALA A 153 1.40 -4.98 -9.09
N THR A 154 0.46 -5.81 -8.61
CA THR A 154 -0.01 -5.80 -7.22
C THR A 154 0.91 -6.61 -6.30
N LEU A 155 1.33 -7.79 -6.73
CA LEU A 155 2.15 -8.71 -5.93
C LEU A 155 3.63 -8.32 -5.89
N LEU A 156 4.16 -7.76 -6.98
CA LEU A 156 5.58 -7.42 -7.10
C LEU A 156 6.06 -6.44 -6.00
N PRO A 157 5.38 -5.30 -5.73
CA PRO A 157 5.78 -4.42 -4.63
C PRO A 157 5.75 -5.12 -3.27
N LEU A 158 4.76 -5.99 -3.03
CA LEU A 158 4.63 -6.72 -1.75
C LEU A 158 5.79 -7.69 -1.55
N VAL A 159 6.14 -8.46 -2.57
CA VAL A 159 7.26 -9.41 -2.53
C VAL A 159 8.59 -8.67 -2.33
N ILE A 160 8.79 -7.55 -3.03
CA ILE A 160 10.00 -6.72 -2.85
C ILE A 160 10.10 -6.21 -1.41
N ILE A 161 9.00 -5.72 -0.84
CA ILE A 161 8.97 -5.23 0.56
C ILE A 161 9.30 -6.36 1.53
N ILE A 162 8.69 -7.54 1.38
CA ILE A 162 8.93 -8.68 2.30
C ILE A 162 10.39 -9.14 2.21
N ILE A 163 10.93 -9.30 1.00
CA ILE A 163 12.33 -9.69 0.80
C ILE A 163 13.28 -8.64 1.38
N ALA A 164 13.00 -7.34 1.19
CA ALA A 164 13.81 -6.27 1.75
C ALA A 164 13.78 -6.27 3.28
N LEU A 165 12.61 -6.49 3.89
CA LEU A 165 12.46 -6.59 5.35
C LEU A 165 13.25 -7.78 5.92
N TYR A 166 13.19 -8.93 5.25
CA TYR A 166 13.97 -10.11 5.61
C TYR A 166 15.48 -9.87 5.47
N ALA A 167 15.92 -9.34 4.31
CA ALA A 167 17.35 -9.11 4.03
C ALA A 167 17.99 -8.08 4.98
N LEU A 168 17.22 -7.07 5.41
CA LEU A 168 17.67 -6.06 6.37
C LEU A 168 17.53 -6.51 7.83
N ASN A 169 17.04 -7.73 8.11
CA ASN A 169 16.66 -8.21 9.44
C ASN A 169 15.72 -7.24 10.18
N LEU A 170 14.93 -6.45 9.44
CA LEU A 170 13.99 -5.46 9.99
C LEU A 170 12.62 -6.07 10.30
N GLU A 171 12.40 -7.32 9.92
CA GLU A 171 11.13 -8.01 10.14
C GLU A 171 10.74 -8.04 11.63
N HIS A 172 11.73 -8.23 12.51
CA HIS A 172 11.53 -8.26 13.97
C HIS A 172 11.18 -6.88 14.53
N VAL A 173 11.72 -5.81 13.93
CA VAL A 173 11.52 -4.41 14.35
C VAL A 173 10.17 -3.89 13.85
N VAL A 174 9.79 -4.19 12.61
CA VAL A 174 8.49 -3.76 12.06
C VAL A 174 7.35 -4.46 12.78
N PHE A 175 7.52 -5.75 13.13
CA PHE A 175 6.48 -6.51 13.83
C PHE A 175 6.31 -6.08 15.29
N SER A 176 7.39 -5.84 16.04
CA SER A 176 7.28 -5.28 17.40
C SER A 176 6.63 -3.88 17.39
N LEU A 177 6.97 -3.06 16.39
CA LEU A 177 6.37 -1.74 16.18
C LEU A 177 4.93 -1.78 15.64
N MET A 178 4.44 -2.92 15.12
CA MET A 178 3.08 -3.07 14.56
C MET A 178 2.12 -3.83 15.46
N SER A 179 2.61 -4.76 16.29
CA SER A 179 1.79 -5.58 17.19
C SER A 179 1.56 -4.94 18.55
N GLY A 180 2.27 -3.85 18.88
CA GLY A 180 2.20 -3.18 20.18
C GLY A 180 2.83 -3.97 21.33
N VAL A 181 3.48 -5.10 21.04
CA VAL A 181 4.07 -6.00 22.03
C VAL A 181 5.33 -5.38 22.64
N ARG A 182 5.34 -5.20 23.96
CA ARG A 182 6.50 -4.74 24.72
C ARG A 182 7.59 -5.80 24.72
N GLU A 183 8.86 -5.39 24.76
CA GLU A 183 10.02 -6.31 24.78
C GLU A 183 10.01 -7.27 25.99
N GLU A 184 9.21 -6.95 27.02
CA GLU A 184 9.05 -7.68 28.28
C GLU A 184 8.19 -8.95 28.13
N ASP A 185 7.35 -9.05 27.08
CA ASP A 185 6.45 -10.20 26.83
C ASP A 185 7.02 -11.18 25.78
N ARG A 186 8.32 -11.09 25.46
CA ARG A 186 9.01 -11.94 24.47
C ARG A 186 9.01 -13.40 24.90
N SER A 187 8.08 -14.19 24.35
CA SER A 187 8.24 -15.64 24.24
C SER A 187 8.93 -15.97 22.90
N PRO A 188 10.04 -16.72 22.88
CA PRO A 188 10.70 -17.18 21.65
C PRO A 188 9.85 -18.10 20.76
N ASN A 189 8.62 -18.44 21.16
CA ASN A 189 7.73 -19.39 20.48
C ASN A 189 6.51 -18.72 19.82
N ASP A 190 6.56 -17.41 19.56
CA ASP A 190 5.40 -16.68 19.04
C ASP A 190 5.06 -17.07 17.60
N ALA A 191 3.82 -17.47 17.37
CA ALA A 191 3.22 -17.79 16.07
C ALA A 191 3.48 -16.71 14.98
N ALA A 192 3.75 -15.48 15.41
CA ALA A 192 4.16 -14.36 14.56
C ALA A 192 5.45 -14.62 13.76
N TYR A 193 6.49 -15.22 14.37
CA TYR A 193 7.72 -15.57 13.67
C TYR A 193 7.45 -16.60 12.57
N GLY A 194 6.56 -17.56 12.84
CA GLY A 194 6.12 -18.54 11.85
C GLY A 194 5.43 -17.89 10.64
N VAL A 195 4.60 -16.86 10.86
CA VAL A 195 3.91 -16.13 9.77
C VAL A 195 4.91 -15.36 8.92
N VAL A 196 5.84 -14.61 9.54
CA VAL A 196 6.86 -13.85 8.80
C VAL A 196 7.76 -14.80 8.00
N PHE A 197 8.22 -15.89 8.63
CA PHE A 197 9.03 -16.90 7.95
C PHE A 197 8.29 -17.52 6.77
N LEU A 198 7.02 -17.89 6.93
CA LEU A 198 6.18 -18.42 5.86
C LEU A 198 5.99 -17.40 4.72
N LEU A 199 5.69 -16.14 5.05
CA LEU A 199 5.54 -15.07 4.07
C LEU A 199 6.85 -14.81 3.32
N SER A 200 7.99 -14.82 3.99
CA SER A 200 9.31 -14.69 3.38
C SER A 200 9.58 -15.86 2.44
N MET A 201 9.34 -17.10 2.86
CA MET A 201 9.49 -18.29 2.02
C MET A 201 8.61 -18.22 0.76
N LEU A 202 7.33 -17.87 0.91
CA LEU A 202 6.40 -17.69 -0.21
C LEU A 202 6.84 -16.56 -1.14
N SER A 203 7.36 -15.45 -0.58
CA SER A 203 7.84 -14.31 -1.35
C SER A 203 9.09 -14.66 -2.16
N PHE A 204 10.05 -15.37 -1.57
CA PHE A 204 11.22 -15.88 -2.29
C PHE A 204 10.85 -16.86 -3.39
N ALA A 205 9.88 -17.76 -3.15
CA ALA A 205 9.39 -18.69 -4.15
C ALA A 205 8.65 -17.98 -5.29
N ALA A 206 7.85 -16.95 -5.00
CA ALA A 206 7.08 -16.19 -5.99
C ALA A 206 7.94 -15.19 -6.79
N ALA A 207 9.03 -14.67 -6.21
CA ALA A 207 9.89 -13.65 -6.79
C ALA A 207 10.36 -13.95 -8.22
N PRO A 208 10.94 -15.13 -8.55
CA PRO A 208 11.39 -15.40 -9.92
C PRO A 208 10.24 -15.39 -10.93
N PHE A 209 9.09 -15.97 -10.58
CA PHE A 209 7.92 -16.01 -11.46
C PHE A 209 7.35 -14.60 -11.69
N LEU A 210 7.27 -13.77 -10.64
CA LEU A 210 6.81 -12.40 -10.75
C LEU A 210 7.79 -11.50 -11.51
N ALA A 211 9.10 -11.69 -11.32
CA ALA A 211 10.12 -10.95 -12.05
C ALA A 211 10.08 -11.25 -13.55
N ILE A 212 9.99 -12.53 -13.92
CA ILE A 212 9.84 -12.94 -15.33
C ILE A 212 8.53 -12.37 -15.91
N GLY A 213 7.41 -12.54 -15.20
CA GLY A 213 6.11 -12.01 -15.61
C GLY A 213 6.14 -10.49 -15.79
N TYR A 214 6.83 -9.77 -14.92
CA TYR A 214 7.00 -8.32 -14.98
C TYR A 214 7.80 -7.89 -16.22
N VAL A 215 8.94 -8.55 -16.49
CA VAL A 215 9.73 -8.29 -17.70
C VAL A 215 8.91 -8.56 -18.97
N VAL A 216 8.20 -9.70 -19.02
CA VAL A 216 7.31 -10.03 -20.15
C VAL A 216 6.21 -8.96 -20.31
N ALA A 217 5.60 -8.50 -19.22
CA ALA A 217 4.58 -7.46 -19.26
C ALA A 217 5.12 -6.13 -19.78
N ILE A 218 6.35 -5.75 -19.42
CA ILE A 218 7.04 -4.59 -20.00
C ILE A 218 7.23 -4.79 -21.50
N ILE A 219 7.81 -5.90 -21.93
CA ILE A 219 8.08 -6.15 -23.36
C ILE A 219 6.78 -6.06 -24.17
N GLN A 220 5.69 -6.66 -23.68
CA GLN A 220 4.38 -6.61 -24.33
C GLN A 220 3.77 -5.19 -24.37
N ALA A 221 3.95 -4.40 -23.31
CA ALA A 221 3.47 -3.02 -23.28
C ALA A 221 4.23 -2.15 -24.29
N TRP A 222 5.52 -2.41 -24.48
CA TRP A 222 6.38 -1.65 -25.39
C TRP A 222 6.19 -2.07 -26.86
N SER A 223 6.01 -3.37 -27.14
CA SER A 223 5.80 -3.87 -28.49
C SER A 223 4.48 -3.41 -29.12
N LYS A 224 3.40 -3.29 -28.34
CA LYS A 224 2.10 -2.77 -28.81
C LYS A 224 2.12 -1.29 -29.22
N THR A 225 3.19 -0.55 -28.91
CA THR A 225 3.29 0.89 -29.17
C THR A 225 4.13 1.24 -30.40
N GLN A 226 4.47 0.27 -31.27
CA GLN A 226 5.06 0.58 -32.58
C GLN A 226 3.99 0.57 -33.69
N PRO A 227 3.32 1.70 -33.98
CA PRO A 227 2.61 1.87 -35.24
C PRO A 227 3.62 2.35 -36.29
N GLY A 228 4.20 1.45 -37.09
CA GLY A 228 5.20 1.91 -38.07
C GLY A 228 5.90 0.88 -38.96
N SER A 229 5.24 -0.21 -39.38
CA SER A 229 5.84 -1.12 -40.37
C SER A 229 4.89 -1.72 -41.41
N ARG A 230 3.80 -1.02 -41.75
CA ARG A 230 3.00 -1.29 -42.98
C ARG A 230 2.38 -0.02 -43.53
N GLN A 231 3.20 0.82 -44.14
CA GLN A 231 2.76 1.85 -45.09
C GLN A 231 3.75 2.04 -46.24
N GLU A 232 4.50 0.99 -46.58
CA GLU A 232 5.11 0.81 -47.90
C GLU A 232 4.27 -0.27 -48.58
N ASP A 233 3.67 0.04 -49.75
CA ASP A 233 2.97 -0.85 -50.72
C ASP A 233 1.58 -0.37 -51.20
N ALA A 234 1.25 0.91 -51.09
CA ALA A 234 0.12 1.46 -51.85
C ALA A 234 0.49 2.83 -52.45
N GLY A 235 1.11 2.81 -53.63
CA GLY A 235 1.36 4.03 -54.41
C GLY A 235 2.49 3.91 -55.44
N ARG A 236 2.48 2.85 -56.24
CA ARG A 236 3.03 2.88 -57.61
C ARG A 236 1.86 2.94 -58.58
#